data_AF-A0A8J8D026-F1
#
_entry.id   AF-A0A8J8D026-F1
#
_cell.length_a   1.000
_cell.length_b   1.000
_cell.length_c   1.000
_cell.angle_alpha   90.00
_cell.angle_beta   90.00
_cell.angle_gamma   90.00
#
_symmetry.space_group_name_H-M   'P 1'
#
loop_
_entity.id
_entity.type
_entity.pdbx_description
1 polymer ?
#
loop_
_entity_poly.entity_id
_entity_poly.type
_entity_poly.pdbx_seq_one_letter_code
_entity_poly.pdbx_strand_id
1 'polypeptide(L)'
;MADSIDESKNVTVTEEDLENKSKGELIKLAGQLRDRRNELNQMASERASARDDLNAKTREKVDEAQEHREKRDELNEQVQEHKDQRNELNAEANELFDKVDNLKNDLELDEGTSVEQLKEEIEDLEFKQQTEVLSSEDEKELIEKIETKREKLQEKQEKLDQGGDLEELKEEAEEVRSEASKHHQKVTELADEAQKHHNEMIEAYREADEIRDEADEKHEEFVDAQEAADQHHEDFVRVQKRLRELDKKEEEQERSQREEKQEAAREEAEEIYQKFKEGETLDTEDLMKLQKAGKL
;
A
#
# COMPACT_ATOMS: atom_id res chain seq x y z
N MET A 1 22.40 13.57 9.42
CA MET A 1 22.48 14.89 10.08
C MET A 1 21.66 15.80 9.21
N ALA A 2 20.35 15.86 9.48
CA ALA A 2 19.41 16.66 8.72
C ALA A 2 19.81 18.13 8.81
N ASP A 3 19.71 18.86 7.70
CA ASP A 3 19.91 20.31 7.64
C ASP A 3 18.79 20.98 8.46
N SER A 4 18.94 21.00 9.78
CA SER A 4 18.09 21.77 10.68
C SER A 4 18.20 23.25 10.29
N ILE A 5 17.10 23.99 10.38
CA ILE A 5 17.09 25.42 10.09
C ILE A 5 18.16 26.08 10.95
N ASP A 6 19.08 26.82 10.31
CA ASP A 6 20.08 27.61 11.04
C ASP A 6 19.38 28.80 11.69
N GLU A 7 18.86 28.59 12.90
CA GLU A 7 18.16 29.60 13.68
C GLU A 7 19.03 30.82 13.98
N SER A 8 20.36 30.72 13.90
CA SER A 8 21.27 31.85 14.13
C SER A 8 21.17 32.95 13.06
N LYS A 9 20.65 32.61 11.88
CA LYS A 9 20.37 33.54 10.78
C LYS A 9 18.99 34.21 10.92
N ASN A 10 18.18 33.82 11.89
CA ASN A 10 16.87 34.43 12.11
C ASN A 10 17.06 35.83 12.70
N VAL A 11 16.39 36.80 12.08
CA VAL A 11 16.39 38.19 12.53
C VAL A 11 15.14 38.41 13.38
N THR A 12 15.32 38.78 14.64
CA THR A 12 14.20 39.11 15.53
C THR A 12 13.95 40.61 15.52
N VAL A 13 12.66 41.00 15.50
CA VAL A 13 12.26 42.41 15.64
C VAL A 13 11.57 42.64 16.98
N THR A 14 12.21 43.45 17.84
CA THR A 14 11.62 43.91 19.09
C THR A 14 10.88 45.24 18.91
N GLU A 15 9.98 45.59 19.82
CA GLU A 15 9.31 46.90 19.80
C GLU A 15 10.31 48.05 19.99
N GLU A 16 11.33 47.85 20.83
CA GLU A 16 12.39 48.83 21.07
C GLU A 16 13.20 49.13 19.78
N ASP A 17 13.42 48.11 18.95
CA ASP A 17 14.06 48.26 17.65
C ASP A 17 13.21 49.07 16.67
N LEU A 18 11.88 48.93 16.71
CA LEU A 18 10.96 49.69 15.85
C LEU A 18 10.85 51.15 16.27
N GLU A 19 11.02 51.44 17.55
CA GLU A 19 10.92 52.79 18.09
C GLU A 19 12.22 53.59 17.97
N ASN A 20 13.37 52.95 18.23
CA ASN A 20 14.66 53.63 18.37
C ASN A 20 15.54 53.61 17.11
N LYS A 21 15.33 52.67 16.17
CA LYS A 21 16.16 52.60 14.95
C LYS A 21 15.81 53.72 13.98
N SER A 22 16.85 54.24 13.32
CA SER A 22 16.68 55.22 12.26
C SER A 22 16.00 54.62 11.03
N LYS A 23 15.37 55.47 10.21
CA LYS A 23 14.73 55.07 8.95
C LYS A 23 15.65 54.24 8.04
N GLY A 24 16.93 54.60 7.94
CA GLY A 24 17.92 53.86 7.16
C GLY A 24 18.24 52.46 7.73
N GLU A 25 18.24 52.31 9.05
CA GLU A 25 18.42 51.02 9.73
C GLU A 25 17.19 50.13 9.59
N LEU A 26 15.98 50.70 9.68
CA LEU A 26 14.73 49.97 9.43
C LEU A 26 14.63 49.47 7.98
N ILE A 27 15.10 50.24 7.00
CA ILE A 27 15.16 49.78 5.60
C ILE A 27 16.11 48.58 5.45
N LYS A 28 17.30 48.62 6.09
CA LYS A 28 18.23 47.49 6.07
C LYS A 28 17.64 46.26 6.75
N LEU A 29 17.00 46.45 7.91
CA LEU A 29 16.32 45.39 8.66
C LEU A 29 15.20 44.74 7.83
N ALA A 30 14.39 45.55 7.15
CA ALA A 30 13.37 45.05 6.23
C ALA A 30 13.95 44.24 5.08
N GLY A 31 15.11 44.66 4.53
CA GLY A 31 15.84 43.89 3.53
C GLY A 31 16.27 42.52 4.04
N GLN A 32 16.89 42.48 5.23
CA GLN A 32 17.35 41.23 5.85
C GLN A 32 16.19 40.28 6.16
N LEU A 33 15.08 40.78 6.71
CA LEU A 33 13.88 39.97 6.98
C LEU A 33 13.27 39.41 5.69
N ARG A 34 13.21 40.21 4.63
CA ARG A 34 12.74 39.78 3.32
C ARG A 34 13.62 38.67 2.73
N ASP A 35 14.93 38.85 2.76
CA ASP A 35 15.87 37.89 2.19
C ASP A 35 15.84 36.58 2.98
N ARG A 36 15.82 36.66 4.31
CA ARG A 36 15.71 35.48 5.18
C ARG A 36 14.38 34.75 5.00
N ARG A 37 13.26 35.47 4.90
CA ARG A 37 11.94 34.89 4.58
C ARG A 37 11.96 34.16 3.23
N ASN A 38 12.58 34.75 2.21
CA ASN A 38 12.67 34.13 0.90
C ASN A 38 13.52 32.84 0.93
N GLU A 39 14.63 32.84 1.67
CA GLU A 39 15.47 31.65 1.90
C GLU A 39 14.67 30.53 2.58
N LEU A 40 13.95 30.86 3.67
CA LEU A 40 13.12 29.89 4.39
C LEU A 40 11.96 29.35 3.54
N ASN A 41 11.31 30.21 2.74
CA ASN A 41 10.28 29.77 1.80
C ASN A 41 10.83 28.85 0.71
N GLN A 42 12.06 29.10 0.24
CA GLN A 42 12.72 28.20 -0.70
C GLN A 42 12.99 26.84 -0.05
N MET A 43 13.56 26.82 1.16
CA MET A 43 13.77 25.59 1.93
C MET A 43 12.46 24.84 2.19
N ALA A 44 11.39 25.55 2.54
CA ALA A 44 10.06 24.96 2.71
C ALA A 44 9.57 24.33 1.39
N SER A 45 9.72 25.02 0.25
CA SER A 45 9.34 24.48 -1.06
C SER A 45 10.14 23.22 -1.44
N GLU A 46 11.44 23.19 -1.14
CA GLU A 46 12.31 22.03 -1.38
C GLU A 46 11.90 20.84 -0.50
N ARG A 47 11.65 21.08 0.80
CA ARG A 47 11.18 20.07 1.75
C ARG A 47 9.79 19.54 1.38
N ALA A 48 8.88 20.41 0.95
CA ALA A 48 7.56 20.01 0.45
C ALA A 48 7.65 19.12 -0.78
N SER A 49 8.55 19.45 -1.73
CA SER A 49 8.77 18.62 -2.91
C SER A 49 9.34 17.25 -2.54
N ALA A 50 10.33 17.20 -1.65
CA ALA A 50 10.90 15.95 -1.16
C ALA A 50 9.85 15.08 -0.43
N ARG A 51 9.00 15.70 0.41
CA ARG A 51 7.87 15.02 1.06
C ARG A 51 6.90 14.43 0.03
N ASP A 52 6.55 15.21 -1.00
CA ASP A 52 5.60 14.77 -2.03
C ASP A 52 6.18 13.61 -2.87
N ASP A 53 7.48 13.64 -3.16
CA ASP A 53 8.19 12.53 -3.81
C ASP A 53 8.22 11.26 -2.94
N LEU A 54 8.45 11.39 -1.63
CA LEU A 54 8.39 10.26 -0.69
C LEU A 54 6.96 9.70 -0.60
N ASN A 55 5.95 10.56 -0.48
CA ASN A 55 4.56 10.15 -0.48
C ASN A 55 4.15 9.43 -1.78
N ALA A 56 4.68 9.85 -2.93
CA ALA A 56 4.48 9.15 -4.19
C ALA A 56 5.08 7.74 -4.16
N LYS A 57 6.30 7.59 -3.64
CA LYS A 57 6.94 6.28 -3.45
C LYS A 57 6.20 5.40 -2.45
N THR A 58 5.69 5.96 -1.35
CA THR A 58 4.84 5.21 -0.41
C THR A 58 3.62 4.65 -1.11
N ARG A 59 2.96 5.43 -1.97
CA ARG A 59 1.80 4.94 -2.75
C ARG A 59 2.19 3.81 -3.70
N GLU A 60 3.29 3.96 -4.42
CA GLU A 60 3.81 2.91 -5.31
C GLU A 60 4.06 1.59 -4.55
N LYS A 61 4.67 1.67 -3.36
CA LYS A 61 4.91 0.50 -2.51
C LYS A 61 3.64 -0.11 -1.91
N VAL A 62 2.66 0.72 -1.57
CA VAL A 62 1.34 0.25 -1.13
C VAL A 62 0.60 -0.46 -2.27
N ASP A 63 0.68 0.09 -3.49
CA ASP A 63 0.07 -0.53 -4.67
C ASP A 63 0.76 -1.86 -5.00
N GLU A 64 2.10 -1.94 -4.94
CA GLU A 64 2.87 -3.18 -5.06
C GLU A 64 2.43 -4.23 -4.03
N ALA A 65 2.30 -3.82 -2.76
CA ALA A 65 1.81 -4.69 -1.69
C ALA A 65 0.37 -5.18 -1.96
N GLN A 66 -0.50 -4.31 -2.49
CA GLN A 66 -1.86 -4.68 -2.84
C GLN A 66 -1.91 -5.69 -3.99
N GLU A 67 -1.08 -5.53 -5.02
CA GLU A 67 -0.99 -6.52 -6.11
C GLU A 67 -0.55 -7.90 -5.59
N HIS A 68 0.43 -7.94 -4.69
CA HIS A 68 0.86 -9.20 -4.06
C HIS A 68 -0.24 -9.81 -3.21
N ARG A 69 -1.04 -8.99 -2.52
CA ARG A 69 -2.21 -9.45 -1.77
C ARG A 69 -3.25 -10.09 -2.69
N GLU A 70 -3.59 -9.44 -3.80
CA GLU A 70 -4.56 -9.94 -4.77
C GLU A 70 -4.10 -11.28 -5.36
N LYS A 71 -2.83 -11.37 -5.80
CA LYS A 71 -2.23 -12.63 -6.30
C LYS A 71 -2.25 -13.73 -5.24
N ARG A 72 -1.89 -13.41 -3.99
CA ARG A 72 -1.95 -14.37 -2.88
C ARG A 72 -3.37 -14.88 -2.65
N ASP A 73 -4.36 -13.99 -2.68
CA ASP A 73 -5.76 -14.35 -2.44
C ASP A 73 -6.29 -15.24 -3.58
N GLU A 74 -5.93 -14.94 -4.84
CA GLU A 74 -6.22 -15.80 -5.99
C GLU A 74 -5.57 -17.20 -5.86
N LEU A 75 -4.28 -17.26 -5.50
CA LEU A 75 -3.59 -18.54 -5.30
C LEU A 75 -4.20 -19.33 -4.14
N ASN A 76 -4.62 -18.67 -3.07
CA ASN A 76 -5.30 -19.32 -1.94
C ASN A 76 -6.65 -19.92 -2.34
N GLU A 77 -7.39 -19.26 -3.23
CA GLU A 77 -8.63 -19.81 -3.80
C GLU A 77 -8.33 -21.07 -4.62
N GLN A 78 -7.32 -21.04 -5.50
CA GLN A 78 -6.89 -22.22 -6.26
C GLN A 78 -6.39 -23.36 -5.35
N VAL A 79 -5.67 -23.04 -4.28
CA VAL A 79 -5.26 -24.01 -3.25
C VAL A 79 -6.48 -24.67 -2.61
N GLN A 80 -7.54 -23.90 -2.34
CA GLN A 80 -8.76 -24.43 -1.75
C GLN A 80 -9.50 -25.35 -2.74
N GLU A 81 -9.65 -24.93 -4.00
CA GLU A 81 -10.26 -25.75 -5.05
C GLU A 81 -9.54 -27.08 -5.22
N HIS A 82 -8.21 -27.07 -5.32
CA HIS A 82 -7.45 -28.32 -5.45
C HIS A 82 -7.44 -29.16 -4.16
N LYS A 83 -7.59 -28.55 -2.98
CA LYS A 83 -7.79 -29.31 -1.73
C LYS A 83 -9.12 -30.04 -1.75
N ASP A 84 -10.18 -29.39 -2.23
CA ASP A 84 -11.52 -29.98 -2.29
C ASP A 84 -11.55 -31.12 -3.31
N GLN A 85 -11.03 -30.91 -4.52
CA GLN A 85 -10.85 -31.96 -5.55
C GLN A 85 -10.02 -33.15 -5.01
N ARG A 86 -8.90 -32.88 -4.34
CA ARG A 86 -8.07 -33.92 -3.72
C ARG A 86 -8.84 -34.71 -2.66
N ASN A 87 -9.66 -34.04 -1.85
CA ASN A 87 -10.41 -34.70 -0.79
C ASN A 87 -11.54 -35.56 -1.36
N GLU A 88 -12.21 -35.10 -2.43
CA GLU A 88 -13.20 -35.89 -3.17
C GLU A 88 -12.57 -37.15 -3.78
N LEU A 89 -11.46 -36.99 -4.53
CA LEU A 89 -10.76 -38.12 -5.13
C LEU A 89 -10.21 -39.10 -4.09
N ASN A 90 -9.72 -38.61 -2.94
CA ASN A 90 -9.29 -39.50 -1.86
C ASN A 90 -10.47 -40.26 -1.23
N ALA A 91 -11.65 -39.64 -1.12
CA ALA A 91 -12.84 -40.32 -0.64
C ALA A 91 -13.26 -41.42 -1.61
N GLU A 92 -13.31 -41.12 -2.91
CA GLU A 92 -13.61 -42.09 -3.97
C GLU A 92 -12.60 -43.24 -4.01
N ALA A 93 -11.30 -42.94 -3.94
CA ALA A 93 -10.25 -43.96 -3.89
C ALA A 93 -10.40 -44.87 -2.66
N ASN A 94 -10.72 -44.31 -1.49
CA ASN A 94 -10.95 -45.11 -0.28
C ASN A 94 -12.18 -46.01 -0.43
N GLU A 95 -13.28 -45.52 -1.00
CA GLU A 95 -14.45 -46.35 -1.27
C GLU A 95 -14.15 -47.50 -2.24
N LEU A 96 -13.32 -47.27 -3.27
CA LEU A 96 -12.86 -48.31 -4.18
C LEU A 96 -11.95 -49.32 -3.49
N PHE A 97 -10.98 -48.87 -2.68
CA PHE A 97 -10.14 -49.77 -1.89
C PHE A 97 -10.95 -50.59 -0.87
N ASP A 98 -11.95 -50.00 -0.22
CA ASP A 98 -12.85 -50.73 0.68
C ASP A 98 -13.63 -51.83 -0.08
N LYS A 99 -14.08 -51.56 -1.31
CA LYS A 99 -14.72 -52.58 -2.16
C LYS A 99 -13.75 -53.69 -2.55
N VAL A 100 -12.52 -53.33 -2.94
CA VAL A 100 -11.45 -54.29 -3.28
C VAL A 100 -11.12 -55.17 -2.07
N ASP A 101 -10.98 -54.59 -0.88
CA ASP A 101 -10.69 -55.35 0.36
C ASP A 101 -11.85 -56.29 0.73
N ASN A 102 -13.11 -55.86 0.57
CA ASN A 102 -14.26 -56.74 0.79
C ASN A 102 -14.29 -57.92 -0.19
N LEU A 103 -14.13 -57.66 -1.49
CA LEU A 103 -14.08 -58.70 -2.53
C LEU A 103 -12.90 -59.65 -2.32
N LYS A 104 -11.74 -59.12 -1.91
CA LYS A 104 -10.56 -59.92 -1.60
C LYS A 104 -10.78 -60.85 -0.40
N ASN A 105 -11.41 -60.36 0.68
CA ASN A 105 -11.75 -61.20 1.82
C ASN A 105 -12.75 -62.30 1.44
N ASP A 106 -13.74 -62.00 0.59
CA ASP A 106 -14.69 -63.00 0.08
C ASP A 106 -14.00 -64.07 -0.79
N LEU A 107 -12.96 -63.69 -1.55
CA LEU A 107 -12.14 -64.59 -2.36
C LEU A 107 -11.15 -65.45 -1.54
N GLU A 108 -10.47 -64.87 -0.54
CA GLU A 108 -9.48 -65.58 0.31
C GLU A 108 -10.12 -66.66 1.20
N LEU A 109 -11.42 -66.56 1.49
CA LEU A 109 -12.16 -67.59 2.24
C LEU A 109 -12.39 -68.90 1.46
N ASP A 110 -12.01 -68.99 0.17
CA ASP A 110 -12.31 -70.12 -0.73
C ASP A 110 -11.08 -70.87 -1.31
N GLU A 111 -9.97 -70.95 -0.57
CA GLU A 111 -8.78 -71.72 -0.98
C GLU A 111 -8.97 -73.26 -0.89
N GLY A 112 -9.90 -73.82 -1.68
CA GLY A 112 -10.11 -75.27 -1.89
C GLY A 112 -9.56 -75.83 -3.22
N THR A 113 -9.93 -77.06 -3.58
CA THR A 113 -9.55 -77.82 -4.82
C THR A 113 -9.62 -76.97 -6.11
N SER A 114 -8.69 -77.13 -7.06
CA SER A 114 -8.63 -76.26 -8.25
C SER A 114 -9.79 -76.49 -9.22
N VAL A 115 -10.11 -75.50 -10.06
CA VAL A 115 -11.19 -75.58 -11.06
C VAL A 115 -10.92 -76.67 -12.10
N GLU A 116 -9.67 -76.87 -12.51
CA GLU A 116 -9.30 -77.95 -13.44
C GLU A 116 -9.45 -79.33 -12.80
N GLN A 117 -9.07 -79.49 -11.52
CA GLN A 117 -9.24 -80.74 -10.78
C GLN A 117 -10.73 -81.08 -10.60
N LEU A 118 -11.59 -80.09 -10.32
CA LEU A 118 -13.03 -80.31 -10.23
C LEU A 118 -13.65 -80.71 -11.57
N LYS A 119 -13.18 -80.15 -12.70
CA LYS A 119 -13.64 -80.55 -14.04
C LYS A 119 -13.26 -81.99 -14.37
N GLU A 120 -12.01 -82.36 -14.13
CA GLU A 120 -11.51 -83.73 -14.36
C GLU A 120 -12.24 -84.75 -13.47
N GLU A 121 -12.44 -84.44 -12.19
CA GLU A 121 -13.20 -85.30 -11.27
C GLU A 121 -14.68 -85.45 -11.66
N ILE A 122 -15.32 -84.42 -12.20
CA ILE A 122 -16.69 -84.50 -12.72
C ILE A 122 -16.73 -85.38 -13.97
N GLU A 123 -15.80 -85.21 -14.89
CA GLU A 123 -15.71 -85.97 -16.14
C GLU A 123 -15.47 -87.47 -15.86
N ASP A 124 -14.60 -87.78 -14.89
CA ASP A 124 -14.35 -89.16 -14.42
C ASP A 124 -15.60 -89.80 -13.79
N LEU A 125 -16.35 -89.04 -12.97
CA LEU A 125 -17.58 -89.53 -12.34
C LEU A 125 -18.72 -89.72 -13.36
N GLU A 126 -18.83 -88.82 -14.34
CA GLU A 126 -19.78 -88.95 -15.45
C GLU A 126 -19.43 -90.12 -16.37
N PHE A 127 -18.15 -90.33 -16.64
CA PHE A 127 -17.67 -91.49 -17.39
C PHE A 127 -17.99 -92.80 -16.66
N LYS A 128 -17.81 -92.83 -15.33
CA LYS A 128 -18.18 -93.97 -14.48
C LYS A 128 -19.69 -94.24 -14.50
N GLN A 129 -20.52 -93.18 -14.48
CA GLN A 129 -21.97 -93.29 -14.62
C GLN A 129 -22.38 -93.92 -15.97
N GLN A 130 -21.70 -93.56 -17.05
CA GLN A 130 -22.03 -94.05 -18.40
C GLN A 130 -21.55 -95.49 -18.68
N THR A 131 -20.51 -95.95 -18.00
CA THR A 131 -19.78 -97.18 -18.37
C THR A 131 -19.96 -98.33 -17.37
N GLU A 132 -20.32 -98.05 -16.11
CA GLU A 132 -20.52 -99.08 -15.08
C GLU A 132 -22.01 -99.40 -14.86
N VAL A 133 -22.32 -100.68 -14.62
CA VAL A 133 -23.68 -101.12 -14.24
C VAL A 133 -23.81 -101.02 -12.72
N LEU A 134 -24.35 -99.90 -12.25
CA LEU A 134 -24.52 -99.60 -10.83
C LEU A 134 -25.88 -100.06 -10.30
N SER A 135 -26.00 -100.22 -8.99
CA SER A 135 -27.31 -100.38 -8.35
C SER A 135 -28.06 -99.05 -8.34
N SER A 136 -29.39 -99.07 -8.25
CA SER A 136 -30.20 -97.84 -8.23
C SER A 136 -29.94 -96.94 -7.01
N GLU A 137 -29.27 -97.44 -5.97
CA GLU A 137 -28.84 -96.65 -4.82
C GLU A 137 -27.46 -96.00 -5.09
N ASP A 138 -26.50 -96.76 -5.62
CA ASP A 138 -25.16 -96.25 -5.96
C ASP A 138 -25.20 -95.22 -7.10
N GLU A 139 -26.10 -95.39 -8.06
CA GLU A 139 -26.33 -94.45 -9.16
C GLU A 139 -26.85 -93.09 -8.64
N LYS A 140 -27.73 -93.10 -7.65
CA LYS A 140 -28.21 -91.86 -7.01
C LYS A 140 -27.12 -91.16 -6.23
N GLU A 141 -26.31 -91.90 -5.49
CA GLU A 141 -25.18 -91.34 -4.73
C GLU A 141 -24.12 -90.75 -5.67
N LEU A 142 -23.90 -91.37 -6.83
CA LEU A 142 -23.02 -90.85 -7.87
C LEU A 142 -23.56 -89.55 -8.50
N ILE A 143 -24.86 -89.50 -8.78
CA ILE A 143 -25.53 -88.29 -9.29
C ILE A 143 -25.45 -87.15 -8.27
N GLU A 144 -25.72 -87.40 -6.99
CA GLU A 144 -25.57 -86.39 -5.93
C GLU A 144 -24.12 -85.87 -5.85
N LYS A 145 -23.11 -86.75 -5.97
CA LYS A 145 -21.70 -86.34 -5.98
C LYS A 145 -21.35 -85.48 -7.20
N ILE A 146 -21.90 -85.79 -8.37
CA ILE A 146 -21.71 -84.99 -9.59
C ILE A 146 -22.38 -83.62 -9.43
N GLU A 147 -23.61 -83.56 -8.92
CA GLU A 147 -24.31 -82.29 -8.66
C GLU A 147 -23.55 -81.43 -7.65
N THR A 148 -23.12 -82.01 -6.52
CA THR A 148 -22.36 -81.27 -5.49
C THR A 148 -21.03 -80.73 -6.04
N LYS A 149 -20.37 -81.46 -6.94
CA LYS A 149 -19.14 -81.00 -7.58
C LYS A 149 -19.40 -79.97 -8.67
N ARG A 150 -20.49 -80.07 -9.43
CA ARG A 150 -20.91 -79.06 -10.41
C ARG A 150 -21.30 -77.75 -9.74
N GLU A 151 -21.99 -77.77 -8.60
CA GLU A 151 -22.25 -76.59 -7.77
C GLU A 151 -20.94 -75.92 -7.34
N LYS A 152 -19.99 -76.70 -6.80
CA LYS A 152 -18.65 -76.19 -6.42
C LYS A 152 -17.86 -75.64 -7.60
N LEU A 153 -17.98 -76.26 -8.78
CA LEU A 153 -17.32 -75.78 -9.98
C LEU A 153 -17.88 -74.44 -10.43
N GLN A 154 -19.21 -74.28 -10.43
CA GLN A 154 -19.88 -73.03 -10.76
C GLN A 154 -19.50 -71.94 -9.77
N GLU A 155 -19.53 -72.22 -8.46
CA GLU A 155 -19.13 -71.29 -7.41
C GLU A 155 -17.69 -70.79 -7.59
N LYS A 156 -16.76 -71.68 -7.97
CA LYS A 156 -15.37 -71.30 -8.26
C LYS A 156 -15.19 -70.53 -9.56
N GLN A 157 -15.99 -70.80 -10.59
CA GLN A 157 -15.95 -70.03 -11.83
C GLN A 157 -16.45 -68.60 -11.62
N GLU A 158 -17.56 -68.42 -10.89
CA GLU A 158 -18.06 -67.09 -10.51
C GLU A 158 -17.02 -66.30 -9.69
N LYS A 159 -16.27 -66.96 -8.80
CA LYS A 159 -15.16 -66.33 -8.05
C LYS A 159 -13.94 -65.97 -8.90
N LEU A 160 -13.62 -66.76 -9.92
CA LEU A 160 -12.55 -66.41 -10.88
C LEU A 160 -12.91 -65.18 -11.70
N ASP A 161 -14.17 -65.07 -12.14
CA ASP A 161 -14.67 -63.90 -12.83
C ASP A 161 -14.64 -62.66 -11.90
N GLN A 162 -15.04 -62.81 -10.63
CA GLN A 162 -14.90 -61.77 -9.59
C GLN A 162 -13.44 -61.35 -9.33
N GLY A 163 -12.47 -62.26 -9.53
CA GLY A 163 -11.05 -61.95 -9.44
C GLY A 163 -10.53 -61.08 -10.60
N GLY A 164 -11.15 -61.19 -11.78
CA GLY A 164 -10.90 -60.30 -12.91
C GLY A 164 -11.43 -58.88 -12.64
N ASP A 165 -12.66 -58.80 -12.12
CA ASP A 165 -13.28 -57.54 -11.70
C ASP A 165 -12.49 -56.86 -10.54
N LEU A 166 -11.86 -57.67 -9.68
CA LEU A 166 -11.02 -57.17 -8.58
C LEU A 166 -9.76 -56.44 -9.09
N GLU A 167 -9.08 -56.97 -10.10
CA GLU A 167 -7.88 -56.31 -10.65
C GLU A 167 -8.26 -55.01 -11.37
N GLU A 168 -9.39 -54.98 -12.08
CA GLU A 168 -9.89 -53.76 -12.73
C GLU A 168 -10.26 -52.67 -11.70
N LEU A 169 -10.99 -53.02 -10.64
CA LEU A 169 -11.33 -52.09 -9.55
C LEU A 169 -10.08 -51.56 -8.81
N LYS A 170 -9.05 -52.41 -8.70
CA LYS A 170 -7.79 -52.02 -8.08
C LYS A 170 -7.00 -51.06 -8.96
N GLU A 171 -6.94 -51.31 -10.27
CA GLU A 171 -6.33 -50.37 -11.23
C GLU A 171 -7.06 -49.01 -11.20
N GLU A 172 -8.39 -49.01 -11.17
CA GLU A 172 -9.20 -47.78 -11.04
C GLU A 172 -8.90 -47.04 -9.73
N ALA A 173 -8.85 -47.75 -8.60
CA ALA A 173 -8.50 -47.17 -7.29
C ALA A 173 -7.09 -46.55 -7.27
N GLU A 174 -6.12 -47.20 -7.92
CA GLU A 174 -4.75 -46.70 -8.05
C GLU A 174 -4.69 -45.46 -8.97
N GLU A 175 -5.47 -45.42 -10.03
CA GLU A 175 -5.57 -44.25 -10.92
C GLU A 175 -6.16 -43.03 -10.19
N VAL A 176 -7.31 -43.18 -9.52
CA VAL A 176 -7.94 -42.10 -8.73
C VAL A 176 -6.99 -41.59 -7.65
N ARG A 177 -6.26 -42.50 -6.98
CA ARG A 177 -5.24 -42.12 -5.98
C ARG A 177 -4.05 -41.37 -6.59
N SER A 178 -3.65 -41.73 -7.82
CA SER A 178 -2.62 -41.01 -8.57
C SER A 178 -3.07 -39.59 -8.91
N GLU A 179 -4.34 -39.41 -9.33
CA GLU A 179 -4.91 -38.09 -9.57
C GLU A 179 -4.98 -37.24 -8.30
N ALA A 180 -5.43 -37.81 -7.18
CA ALA A 180 -5.41 -37.13 -5.89
C ALA A 180 -3.98 -36.69 -5.50
N SER A 181 -2.97 -37.50 -5.80
CA SER A 181 -1.57 -37.16 -5.55
C SER A 181 -1.08 -35.98 -6.40
N LYS A 182 -1.53 -35.87 -7.67
CA LYS A 182 -1.25 -34.70 -8.53
C LYS A 182 -1.85 -33.43 -7.94
N HIS A 183 -3.11 -33.49 -7.47
CA HIS A 183 -3.73 -32.35 -6.80
C HIS A 183 -3.02 -31.99 -5.49
N HIS A 184 -2.54 -32.97 -4.71
CA HIS A 184 -1.73 -32.70 -3.51
C HIS A 184 -0.43 -31.97 -3.85
N GLN A 185 0.28 -32.39 -4.90
CA GLN A 185 1.48 -31.69 -5.35
C GLN A 185 1.13 -30.25 -5.77
N LYS A 186 0.05 -30.06 -6.53
CA LYS A 186 -0.36 -28.73 -6.98
C LYS A 186 -0.75 -27.80 -5.82
N VAL A 187 -1.44 -28.34 -4.80
CA VAL A 187 -1.75 -27.62 -3.56
C VAL A 187 -0.48 -27.14 -2.87
N THR A 188 0.55 -27.99 -2.80
CA THR A 188 1.83 -27.64 -2.17
C THR A 188 2.53 -26.53 -2.94
N GLU A 189 2.65 -26.68 -4.26
CA GLU A 189 3.28 -25.67 -5.12
C GLU A 189 2.58 -24.32 -5.04
N LEU A 190 1.25 -24.28 -5.16
CA LEU A 190 0.48 -23.04 -5.09
C LEU A 190 0.52 -22.42 -3.68
N ALA A 191 0.56 -23.24 -2.62
CA ALA A 191 0.69 -22.75 -1.26
C ALA A 191 2.06 -22.11 -1.01
N ASP A 192 3.13 -22.69 -1.55
CA ASP A 192 4.48 -22.10 -1.47
C ASP A 192 4.55 -20.78 -2.25
N GLU A 193 3.94 -20.71 -3.45
CA GLU A 193 3.83 -19.46 -4.23
C GLU A 193 3.00 -18.39 -3.50
N ALA A 194 1.86 -18.78 -2.91
CA ALA A 194 1.03 -17.87 -2.10
C ALA A 194 1.81 -17.34 -0.88
N GLN A 195 2.58 -18.21 -0.21
CA GLN A 195 3.42 -17.79 0.91
C GLN A 195 4.53 -16.83 0.47
N LYS A 196 5.10 -17.02 -0.72
CA LYS A 196 6.08 -16.09 -1.28
C LYS A 196 5.47 -14.71 -1.51
N HIS A 197 4.31 -14.63 -2.16
CA HIS A 197 3.60 -13.35 -2.33
C HIS A 197 3.15 -12.75 -1.01
N HIS A 198 2.80 -13.55 -0.01
CA HIS A 198 2.54 -13.05 1.34
C HIS A 198 3.79 -12.38 1.94
N ASN A 199 4.96 -12.99 1.82
CA ASN A 199 6.20 -12.41 2.34
C ASN A 199 6.57 -11.12 1.60
N GLU A 200 6.49 -11.12 0.25
CA GLU A 200 6.73 -9.93 -0.59
C GLU A 200 5.77 -8.79 -0.24
N MET A 201 4.48 -9.10 -0.04
CA MET A 201 3.48 -8.13 0.44
C MET A 201 3.87 -7.50 1.78
N ILE A 202 4.34 -8.31 2.74
CA ILE A 202 4.73 -7.82 4.06
C ILE A 202 5.98 -6.94 3.98
N GLU A 203 6.95 -7.31 3.14
CA GLU A 203 8.16 -6.50 2.91
C GLU A 203 7.80 -5.16 2.26
N ALA A 204 6.95 -5.16 1.23
CA ALA A 204 6.48 -3.93 0.58
C ALA A 204 5.73 -3.01 1.56
N TYR A 205 4.89 -3.55 2.46
CA TYR A 205 4.24 -2.73 3.49
C TYR A 205 5.23 -2.14 4.50
N ARG A 206 6.27 -2.90 4.89
CA ARG A 206 7.33 -2.38 5.78
C ARG A 206 8.09 -1.25 5.12
N GLU A 207 8.51 -1.43 3.87
CA GLU A 207 9.17 -0.37 3.09
C GLU A 207 8.26 0.86 2.94
N ALA A 208 6.97 0.67 2.68
CA ALA A 208 6.02 1.77 2.60
C ALA A 208 5.89 2.53 3.92
N ASP A 209 5.84 1.83 5.06
CA ASP A 209 5.80 2.44 6.39
C ASP A 209 7.09 3.21 6.69
N GLU A 210 8.27 2.65 6.37
CA GLU A 210 9.57 3.34 6.53
C GLU A 210 9.62 4.63 5.70
N ILE A 211 9.21 4.59 4.43
CA ILE A 211 9.16 5.78 3.56
C ILE A 211 8.14 6.79 4.08
N ARG A 212 7.01 6.33 4.65
CA ARG A 212 6.02 7.22 5.25
C ARG A 212 6.60 7.96 6.44
N ASP A 213 7.33 7.26 7.31
CA ASP A 213 7.97 7.88 8.48
C ASP A 213 9.00 8.94 8.01
N GLU A 214 9.79 8.66 6.97
CA GLU A 214 10.68 9.67 6.35
C GLU A 214 9.91 10.86 5.76
N ALA A 215 8.74 10.63 5.16
CA ALA A 215 7.88 11.68 4.63
C ALA A 215 7.30 12.55 5.75
N ASP A 216 6.92 11.96 6.87
CA ASP A 216 6.42 12.66 8.05
C ASP A 216 7.52 13.52 8.68
N GLU A 217 8.76 13.01 8.79
CA GLU A 217 9.92 13.82 9.21
C GLU A 217 10.12 15.04 8.29
N LYS A 218 10.03 14.84 6.96
CA LYS A 218 10.12 15.95 6.00
C LYS A 218 8.95 16.92 6.11
N HIS A 219 7.78 16.44 6.51
CA HIS A 219 6.63 17.29 6.75
C HIS A 219 6.83 18.17 7.98
N GLU A 220 7.34 17.61 9.08
CA GLU A 220 7.69 18.38 10.28
C GLU A 220 8.72 19.47 9.95
N GLU A 221 9.80 19.10 9.25
CA GLU A 221 10.80 20.06 8.79
C GLU A 221 10.18 21.16 7.89
N PHE A 222 9.23 20.82 7.03
CA PHE A 222 8.52 21.78 6.19
C PHE A 222 7.72 22.77 7.05
N VAL A 223 6.97 22.27 8.04
CA VAL A 223 6.16 23.08 8.94
C VAL A 223 7.05 24.06 9.71
N ASP A 224 8.16 23.60 10.27
CA ASP A 224 9.12 24.47 10.97
C ASP A 224 9.66 25.60 10.07
N ALA A 225 9.97 25.29 8.81
CA ALA A 225 10.45 26.29 7.86
C ALA A 225 9.37 27.31 7.50
N GLN A 226 8.14 26.84 7.35
CA GLN A 226 6.99 27.68 7.05
C GLN A 226 6.66 28.61 8.22
N GLU A 227 6.61 28.09 9.45
CA GLU A 227 6.35 28.89 10.66
C GLU A 227 7.43 29.96 10.86
N ALA A 228 8.70 29.59 10.68
CA ALA A 228 9.80 30.56 10.72
C ALA A 228 9.67 31.63 9.63
N ALA A 229 9.33 31.24 8.40
CA ALA A 229 9.12 32.18 7.31
C ALA A 229 7.95 33.15 7.58
N ASP A 230 6.86 32.65 8.14
CA ASP A 230 5.68 33.43 8.50
C ASP A 230 6.03 34.43 9.61
N GLN A 231 6.81 34.03 10.62
CA GLN A 231 7.31 34.95 11.65
C GLN A 231 8.14 36.10 11.04
N HIS A 232 9.10 35.79 10.15
CA HIS A 232 9.89 36.84 9.46
C HIS A 232 9.02 37.71 8.57
N HIS A 233 7.94 37.17 7.99
CA HIS A 233 6.99 37.93 7.21
C HIS A 233 6.19 38.92 8.08
N GLU A 234 5.70 38.48 9.23
CA GLU A 234 5.00 39.34 10.19
C GLU A 234 5.92 40.48 10.64
N ASP A 235 7.16 40.17 11.00
CA ASP A 235 8.18 41.13 11.40
C ASP A 235 8.48 42.14 10.30
N PHE A 236 8.62 41.67 9.07
CA PHE A 236 8.79 42.53 7.90
C PHE A 236 7.61 43.48 7.72
N VAL A 237 6.37 43.01 7.89
CA VAL A 237 5.17 43.84 7.80
C VAL A 237 5.12 44.88 8.93
N ARG A 238 5.55 44.53 10.14
CA ARG A 238 5.68 45.47 11.27
C ARG A 238 6.68 46.59 10.95
N VAL A 239 7.87 46.24 10.46
CA VAL A 239 8.88 47.23 10.03
C VAL A 239 8.36 48.11 8.89
N GLN A 240 7.66 47.53 7.89
CA GLN A 240 7.07 48.32 6.80
C GLN A 240 6.02 49.32 7.29
N LYS A 241 5.16 48.94 8.23
CA LYS A 241 4.17 49.86 8.82
C LYS A 241 4.88 51.03 9.50
N ARG A 242 5.92 50.76 10.28
CA ARG A 242 6.71 51.78 10.96
C ARG A 242 7.40 52.74 9.97
N LEU A 243 7.97 52.21 8.89
CA LEU A 243 8.55 53.04 7.83
C LEU A 243 7.53 54.00 7.21
N ARG A 244 6.31 53.53 6.91
CA ARG A 244 5.23 54.39 6.40
C ARG A 244 4.81 55.47 7.40
N GLU A 245 4.80 55.17 8.70
CA GLU A 245 4.52 56.18 9.73
C GLU A 245 5.60 57.26 9.79
N LEU A 246 6.88 56.86 9.67
CA LEU A 246 8.00 57.81 9.63
C LEU A 246 7.94 58.67 8.37
N ASP A 247 7.67 58.08 7.19
CA ASP A 247 7.49 58.80 5.93
C ASP A 247 6.39 59.87 6.07
N LYS A 248 5.24 59.50 6.65
CA LYS A 248 4.14 60.43 6.87
C LYS A 248 4.50 61.56 7.83
N LYS A 249 5.22 61.27 8.91
CA LYS A 249 5.69 62.30 9.85
C LYS A 249 6.69 63.26 9.19
N GLU A 250 7.61 62.74 8.37
CA GLU A 250 8.54 63.57 7.61
C GLU A 250 7.80 64.47 6.61
N GLU A 251 6.82 63.95 5.87
CA GLU A 251 5.98 64.75 4.97
C GLU A 251 5.20 65.85 5.71
N GLU A 252 4.62 65.53 6.86
CA GLU A 252 3.90 66.50 7.70
C GLU A 252 4.84 67.59 8.24
N GLN A 253 6.05 67.23 8.68
CA GLN A 253 7.06 68.19 9.14
C GLN A 253 7.59 69.06 7.99
N GLU A 254 7.85 68.49 6.83
CA GLU A 254 8.24 69.29 5.66
C GLU A 254 7.14 70.27 5.27
N ARG A 255 5.88 69.83 5.32
CA ARG A 255 4.74 70.69 5.04
C ARG A 255 4.61 71.81 6.08
N SER A 256 4.72 71.51 7.37
CA SER A 256 4.65 72.53 8.42
C SER A 256 5.80 73.53 8.29
N GLN A 257 7.03 73.07 8.03
CA GLN A 257 8.17 73.95 7.80
C GLN A 257 7.99 74.84 6.56
N ARG A 258 7.35 74.32 5.50
CA ARG A 258 7.01 75.12 4.31
C ARG A 258 5.94 76.15 4.62
N GLU A 259 4.92 75.78 5.41
CA GLU A 259 3.85 76.67 5.87
C GLU A 259 4.41 77.78 6.78
N GLU A 260 5.25 77.44 7.77
CA GLU A 260 5.96 78.40 8.63
C GLU A 260 6.87 79.35 7.83
N LYS A 261 7.65 78.83 6.87
CA LYS A 261 8.47 79.68 5.98
C LYS A 261 7.61 80.61 5.12
N GLN A 262 6.45 80.14 4.67
CA GLN A 262 5.51 80.99 3.92
C GLN A 262 4.85 82.04 4.80
N GLU A 263 4.50 81.70 6.05
CA GLU A 263 3.93 82.62 7.02
C GLU A 263 4.94 83.68 7.44
N ALA A 264 6.16 83.30 7.82
CA ALA A 264 7.25 84.24 8.11
C ALA A 264 7.56 85.16 6.91
N ALA A 265 7.56 84.63 5.68
CA ALA A 265 7.73 85.44 4.48
C ALA A 265 6.55 86.40 4.23
N ARG A 266 5.32 86.03 4.65
CA ARG A 266 4.15 86.92 4.59
C ARG A 266 4.21 88.01 5.66
N GLU A 267 4.60 87.67 6.88
CA GLU A 267 4.78 88.64 7.98
C GLU A 267 5.88 89.65 7.63
N GLU A 268 7.05 89.19 7.15
CA GLU A 268 8.11 90.07 6.66
C GLU A 268 7.61 91.00 5.54
N ALA A 269 6.82 90.47 4.60
CA ALA A 269 6.23 91.28 3.54
C ALA A 269 5.19 92.29 4.06
N GLU A 270 4.43 91.95 5.11
CA GLU A 270 3.48 92.87 5.74
C GLU A 270 4.17 93.98 6.53
N GLU A 271 5.26 93.69 7.23
CA GLU A 271 6.08 94.71 7.90
C GLU A 271 6.68 95.69 6.88
N ILE A 272 7.25 95.18 5.78
CA ILE A 272 7.78 95.99 4.68
C ILE A 272 6.67 96.85 4.06
N TYR A 273 5.47 96.28 3.86
CA TYR A 273 4.31 97.01 3.34
C TYR A 273 3.84 98.12 4.29
N GLN A 274 3.90 97.90 5.61
CA GLN A 274 3.57 98.93 6.60
C GLN A 274 4.61 100.08 6.58
N LYS A 275 5.90 99.78 6.54
CA LYS A 275 6.97 100.80 6.39
C LYS A 275 6.82 101.62 5.10
N PHE A 276 6.46 100.96 4.00
CA PHE A 276 6.13 101.64 2.75
C PHE A 276 4.94 102.61 2.91
N LYS A 277 3.89 102.19 3.62
CA LYS A 277 2.71 103.02 3.90
C LYS A 277 3.02 104.20 4.82
N GLU A 278 4.01 104.07 5.68
CA GLU A 278 4.51 105.11 6.59
C GLU A 278 5.48 106.11 5.91
N GLY A 279 5.85 105.85 4.64
CA GLY A 279 6.61 106.78 3.80
C GLY A 279 8.13 106.56 3.81
N GLU A 280 8.62 105.43 4.31
CA GLU A 280 10.03 105.04 4.22
C GLU A 280 10.39 104.55 2.81
N THR A 281 11.62 104.78 2.38
CA THR A 281 12.11 104.35 1.06
C THR A 281 12.40 102.85 1.04
N LEU A 282 11.76 102.13 0.12
CA LEU A 282 12.01 100.69 -0.09
C LEU A 282 13.24 100.45 -0.97
N ASP A 283 14.04 99.45 -0.60
CA ASP A 283 15.15 98.96 -1.42
C ASP A 283 14.68 97.90 -2.44
N THR A 284 15.53 97.60 -3.43
CA THR A 284 15.22 96.60 -4.48
C THR A 284 14.96 95.20 -3.94
N GLU A 285 15.55 94.83 -2.80
CA GLU A 285 15.29 93.54 -2.15
C GLU A 285 13.90 93.49 -1.52
N ASP A 286 13.44 94.59 -0.93
CA ASP A 286 12.11 94.73 -0.32
C ASP A 286 10.98 94.66 -1.35
N LEU A 287 11.18 95.29 -2.51
CA LEU A 287 10.26 95.20 -3.64
C LEU A 287 10.12 93.75 -4.16
N MET A 288 11.22 92.99 -4.23
CA MET A 288 11.18 91.59 -4.65
C MET A 288 10.46 90.69 -3.63
N LYS A 289 10.58 90.98 -2.33
CA LYS A 289 9.85 90.25 -1.27
C LYS A 289 8.33 90.51 -1.35
N LEU A 290 7.92 91.76 -1.56
CA LEU A 290 6.51 92.14 -1.75
C LEU A 290 5.89 91.52 -3.02
N GLN A 291 6.64 91.46 -4.12
CA GLN A 291 6.19 90.82 -5.37
C GLN A 291 6.00 89.31 -5.21
N LYS A 292 6.93 88.64 -4.51
CA LYS A 292 6.81 87.20 -4.20
C LYS A 292 5.64 86.87 -3.26
N ALA A 293 5.29 87.79 -2.37
CA ALA A 293 4.15 87.67 -1.47
C ALA A 293 2.80 88.09 -2.08
N GLY A 294 2.79 88.62 -3.32
CA GLY A 294 1.57 89.05 -4.02
C GLY A 294 0.92 90.32 -3.45
N LYS A 295 1.69 91.19 -2.79
CA LYS A 295 1.22 92.46 -2.20
C LYS A 295 1.55 93.69 -3.06
N LEU A 296 2.08 93.48 -4.27
CA LEU A 296 2.39 94.46 -5.32
C LEU A 296 1.58 94.18 -6.58
#